data_AF-A0A934R2K3-F1
#
_entry.id   AF-A0A934R2K3-F1
#
_cell.length_a   1.000
_cell.length_b   1.000
_cell.length_c   1.000
_cell.angle_alpha   90.00
_cell.angle_beta   90.00
_cell.angle_gamma   90.00
#
_symmetry.space_group_name_H-M   'P 1'
#
loop_
_entity.id
_entity.type
_entity.pdbx_description
1 polymer ?
#
loop_
_entity_poly.entity_id
_entity_poly.type
_entity_poly.pdbx_seq_one_letter_code
_entity_poly.pdbx_strand_id
1 'polypeptide(L)'
;MNSPVIKAFGDERIAAGERCLAVDLASCTGMDSTFMGTLAGMASRLSAQDGGVLQIAEAGDRNRRSLEDLGLDFLMEIDPPEARWKHDITRIRANLRAPQTPPAPGQVQRTQHVLEAHQILSEANDKNAKVFSNVVTMLEDELAEKQKLAQSAKK
;
A
#
# COMPACT_ATOMS: atom_id res chain seq x y z
N MET A 1 -3.52 -11.54 -2.16
CA MET A 1 -2.16 -11.18 -1.71
C MET A 1 -2.31 -10.26 -0.51
N ASN A 2 -1.52 -10.44 0.56
CA ASN A 2 -1.69 -9.65 1.77
C ASN A 2 -0.81 -8.39 1.71
N SER A 3 -1.37 -7.25 2.12
CA SER A 3 -0.72 -5.94 2.11
C SER A 3 0.64 -5.85 2.85
N PRO A 4 0.94 -6.61 3.92
CA PRO A 4 2.27 -6.59 4.54
C PRO A 4 3.39 -7.08 3.61
N VAL A 5 3.10 -8.07 2.74
CA VAL A 5 4.10 -8.61 1.81
C VAL A 5 4.44 -7.57 0.75
N ILE A 6 3.44 -6.83 0.29
CA ILE A 6 3.61 -5.74 -0.68
C ILE A 6 4.42 -4.61 -0.07
N LYS A 7 4.09 -4.22 1.17
CA LYS A 7 4.85 -3.21 1.92
C LYS A 7 6.32 -3.61 2.04
N ALA A 8 6.60 -4.82 2.51
CA ALA A 8 7.96 -5.30 2.70
C ALA A 8 8.75 -5.33 1.38
N PHE A 9 8.13 -5.82 0.30
CA PHE A 9 8.74 -5.80 -1.03
C PHE A 9 9.05 -4.38 -1.49
N GLY A 10 8.08 -3.46 -1.40
CA GLY A 10 8.29 -2.06 -1.78
C GLY A 10 9.39 -1.40 -0.97
N ASP A 11 9.40 -1.59 0.35
CA ASP A 11 10.42 -1.05 1.26
C ASP A 11 11.82 -1.55 0.87
N GLU A 12 11.96 -2.84 0.59
CA GLU A 12 13.23 -3.45 0.17
C GLU A 12 13.71 -2.89 -1.18
N ARG A 13 12.82 -2.79 -2.17
CA ARG A 13 13.16 -2.25 -3.50
C ARG A 13 13.55 -0.77 -3.45
N ILE A 14 12.81 0.04 -2.69
CA ILE A 14 13.11 1.47 -2.49
C ILE A 14 14.47 1.62 -1.79
N ALA A 15 14.73 0.83 -0.74
CA ALA A 15 16.02 0.85 -0.05
C ALA A 15 17.18 0.38 -0.94
N ALA A 16 16.92 -0.51 -1.90
CA ALA A 16 17.89 -0.90 -2.93
C ALA A 16 18.13 0.16 -4.01
N GLY A 17 17.46 1.32 -3.94
CA GLY A 17 17.65 2.45 -4.84
C GLY A 17 16.72 2.44 -6.06
N GLU A 18 15.69 1.59 -6.09
CA GLU A 18 14.68 1.66 -7.14
C GLU A 18 13.83 2.92 -7.00
N ARG A 19 13.72 3.67 -8.10
CA ARG A 19 12.99 4.94 -8.16
C ARG A 19 11.66 4.81 -8.88
N CYS A 20 11.42 3.72 -9.59
CA CYS A 20 10.16 3.51 -10.29
C CYS A 20 9.67 2.12 -9.97
N LEU A 21 8.56 2.02 -9.24
CA LEU A 21 7.87 0.76 -9.02
C LEU A 21 6.56 0.76 -9.79
N ALA A 22 6.23 -0.38 -10.41
CA ALA A 22 4.97 -0.58 -11.12
C ALA A 22 4.14 -1.67 -10.43
N VAL A 23 2.86 -1.38 -10.20
CA VAL A 23 1.90 -2.32 -9.61
C VAL A 23 0.85 -2.67 -10.65
N ASP A 24 0.82 -3.94 -11.06
CA ASP A 24 -0.15 -4.48 -12.01
C ASP A 24 -1.45 -4.90 -11.29
N LEU A 25 -2.54 -4.26 -11.68
CA LEU A 25 -3.88 -4.45 -11.11
C LEU A 25 -4.85 -5.14 -12.09
N ALA A 26 -4.39 -5.66 -13.23
CA ALA A 26 -5.28 -6.27 -14.23
C ALA A 26 -6.13 -7.43 -13.70
N SER A 27 -5.57 -8.23 -12.78
CA SER A 27 -6.28 -9.31 -12.10
C SER A 27 -6.84 -8.92 -10.73
N CYS A 28 -6.80 -7.64 -10.37
CA CYS A 28 -7.28 -7.12 -9.09
C CYS A 28 -8.76 -6.74 -9.21
N THR A 29 -9.66 -7.51 -8.59
CA THR A 29 -11.11 -7.28 -8.69
C THR A 29 -11.66 -6.28 -7.66
N GLY A 30 -10.82 -5.89 -6.71
CA GLY A 30 -11.14 -4.90 -5.68
C GLY A 30 -9.98 -4.68 -4.72
N MET A 31 -9.98 -3.51 -4.08
CA MET A 31 -9.00 -3.11 -3.07
C MET A 31 -9.76 -2.67 -1.81
N ASP A 32 -9.22 -3.04 -0.65
CA ASP A 32 -9.65 -2.46 0.63
C ASP A 32 -8.79 -1.25 1.00
N SER A 33 -9.18 -0.55 2.07
CA SER A 33 -8.45 0.61 2.58
C SER A 33 -7.02 0.26 3.01
N THR A 34 -6.78 -0.96 3.50
CA THR A 34 -5.43 -1.36 3.94
C THR A 34 -4.48 -1.50 2.76
N PHE A 35 -4.94 -2.10 1.66
CA PHE A 35 -4.20 -2.21 0.42
C PHE A 35 -3.92 -0.84 -0.19
N MET A 36 -4.95 0.02 -0.28
CA MET A 36 -4.79 1.38 -0.82
C MET A 36 -3.85 2.23 0.03
N GLY A 37 -3.96 2.17 1.36
CA GLY A 37 -3.02 2.85 2.26
C GLY A 37 -1.59 2.32 2.14
N THR A 38 -1.43 1.03 1.86
CA THR A 38 -0.11 0.45 1.57
C THR A 38 0.48 1.00 0.27
N LEU A 39 -0.31 1.10 -0.81
CA LEU A 39 0.11 1.73 -2.06
C LEU A 39 0.47 3.20 -1.85
N ALA A 40 -0.38 3.95 -1.15
CA ALA A 40 -0.14 5.36 -0.81
C ALA A 40 1.16 5.54 0.00
N GLY A 41 1.43 4.65 0.96
CA GLY A 41 2.67 4.66 1.73
C GLY A 41 3.90 4.42 0.86
N MET A 42 3.83 3.47 -0.08
CA MET A 42 4.91 3.23 -1.03
C MET A 42 5.12 4.43 -1.95
N ALA A 43 4.05 5.02 -2.46
CA ALA A 43 4.09 6.21 -3.30
C ALA A 43 4.74 7.39 -2.59
N SER A 44 4.34 7.66 -1.35
CA SER A 44 4.92 8.72 -0.50
C SER A 44 6.43 8.50 -0.24
N ARG A 45 6.84 7.25 0.02
CA ARG A 45 8.27 6.92 0.22
C ARG A 45 9.08 7.04 -1.07
N LEU A 46 8.50 6.69 -2.22
CA LEU A 46 9.12 6.89 -3.53
C LEU A 46 9.24 8.36 -3.87
N SER A 47 8.21 9.18 -3.66
CA SER A 47 8.23 10.60 -4.00
C SER A 47 9.23 11.40 -3.16
N ALA A 48 9.61 10.90 -1.97
CA ALA A 48 10.71 11.44 -1.18
C ALA A 48 12.11 11.21 -1.83
N GLN A 49 12.22 10.32 -2.82
CA GLN A 49 13.43 10.10 -3.61
C GLN A 49 13.41 10.97 -4.88
N ASP A 50 14.57 11.45 -5.32
CA ASP A 50 14.68 12.27 -6.53
C ASP A 50 14.24 11.49 -7.78
N GLY A 51 13.18 11.97 -8.44
CA GLY A 51 12.54 11.31 -9.58
C GLY A 51 11.80 10.01 -9.24
N GLY A 52 11.45 9.80 -7.97
CA GLY A 52 10.77 8.59 -7.53
C GLY A 52 9.26 8.60 -7.83
N VAL A 53 8.74 7.49 -8.36
CA VAL A 53 7.34 7.39 -8.78
C VAL A 53 6.78 5.97 -8.60
N LEU A 54 5.53 5.90 -8.14
CA LEU A 54 4.73 4.67 -8.18
C LEU A 54 3.79 4.74 -9.38
N GLN A 55 3.81 3.69 -10.21
CA GLN A 55 2.95 3.57 -11.38
C GLN A 55 1.96 2.43 -11.18
N ILE A 56 0.71 2.64 -11.57
CA ILE A 56 -0.34 1.63 -11.54
C ILE A 56 -0.63 1.20 -12.97
N ALA A 57 -0.57 -0.11 -13.23
CA ALA A 57 -0.86 -0.71 -14.52
C ALA A 57 -2.21 -1.43 -14.50
N GLU A 58 -3.05 -1.14 -15.49
CA GLU A 58 -4.35 -1.78 -15.73
C GLU A 58 -5.24 -1.83 -14.47
N ALA A 59 -5.44 -0.68 -13.81
CA ALA A 59 -6.30 -0.59 -12.63
C ALA A 59 -7.74 -1.08 -12.89
N GLY A 60 -8.24 -0.88 -14.12
CA GLY A 60 -9.66 -1.03 -14.44
C GLY A 60 -10.52 0.04 -13.77
N ASP A 61 -11.73 0.26 -14.28
CA ASP A 61 -12.57 1.41 -13.89
C ASP A 61 -12.87 1.46 -12.39
N ARG A 62 -13.12 0.30 -11.77
CA ARG A 62 -13.49 0.23 -10.35
C ARG A 62 -12.34 0.66 -9.45
N ASN A 63 -11.16 0.07 -9.62
CA ASN A 63 -10.03 0.36 -8.75
C ASN A 63 -9.47 1.75 -9.02
N ARG A 64 -9.47 2.19 -10.29
CA ARG A 64 -9.13 3.56 -10.67
C ARG A 64 -9.97 4.57 -9.89
N ARG A 65 -11.31 4.42 -9.94
CA ARG A 65 -12.22 5.29 -9.17
C ARG A 65 -11.94 5.24 -7.68
N SER A 66 -11.68 4.07 -7.10
CA SER A 66 -11.33 3.97 -5.68
C SER A 66 -10.07 4.76 -5.31
N LEU A 67 -9.04 4.76 -6.18
CA LEU A 67 -7.81 5.53 -5.95
C LEU A 67 -8.06 7.04 -6.09
N GLU A 68 -8.79 7.45 -7.13
CA GLU A 68 -9.16 8.84 -7.42
C GLU A 68 -10.10 9.42 -6.33
N ASP A 69 -11.07 8.64 -5.84
CA ASP A 69 -12.01 9.04 -4.79
C ASP A 69 -11.32 9.36 -3.46
N LEU A 70 -10.19 8.70 -3.21
CA LEU A 70 -9.31 8.93 -2.07
C LEU A 70 -8.25 10.01 -2.34
N GLY A 71 -8.15 10.52 -3.56
CA GLY A 71 -7.15 11.51 -3.98
C GLY A 71 -5.73 10.95 -4.05
N LEU A 72 -5.58 9.65 -4.29
CA LEU A 72 -4.26 8.99 -4.34
C LEU A 72 -3.59 9.13 -5.70
N ASP A 73 -4.32 9.53 -6.72
CA ASP A 73 -3.83 9.89 -8.06
C ASP A 73 -2.84 11.07 -8.06
N PHE A 74 -2.82 11.88 -6.98
CA PHE A 74 -1.78 12.87 -6.76
C PHE A 74 -0.44 12.28 -6.30
N LEU A 75 -0.43 11.07 -5.73
CA LEU A 75 0.76 10.40 -5.21
C LEU A 75 1.35 9.39 -6.20
N MET A 76 0.54 8.87 -7.13
CA MET A 76 0.92 7.79 -8.05
C MET A 76 0.34 8.01 -9.45
N GLU A 77 1.03 7.52 -10.47
CA GLU A 77 0.59 7.65 -11.86
C GLU A 77 -0.27 6.44 -12.25
N ILE A 78 -1.53 6.67 -12.65
CA ILE A 78 -2.45 5.59 -13.03
C ILE A 78 -2.51 5.44 -14.56
N ASP A 79 -2.00 4.31 -15.07
CA ASP A 79 -1.84 4.00 -16.50
C ASP A 79 -1.10 5.07 -17.32
N PRO A 80 0.06 5.58 -16.87
CA PRO A 80 0.78 6.64 -17.58
C PRO A 80 1.07 6.24 -19.04
N PRO A 81 0.80 7.10 -20.03
CA PRO A 81 0.95 6.77 -21.45
C PRO A 81 2.38 6.36 -21.82
N GLU A 82 3.38 6.97 -21.19
CA GLU A 82 4.80 6.75 -21.47
C GLU A 82 5.46 5.70 -20.56
N ALA A 83 4.67 4.89 -19.84
CA ALA A 83 5.23 3.86 -18.97
C ALA A 83 6.04 2.83 -19.74
N ARG A 84 7.30 2.62 -19.32
CA ARG A 84 8.23 1.66 -19.96
C ARG A 84 7.68 0.23 -20.00
N TRP A 85 6.91 -0.16 -18.98
CA TRP A 85 6.33 -1.50 -18.87
C TRP A 85 5.20 -1.75 -19.88
N LYS A 86 4.58 -0.73 -20.49
CA LYS A 86 3.44 -0.91 -21.41
C LYS A 86 3.79 -1.75 -22.62
N HIS A 87 4.95 -1.51 -23.22
CA HIS A 87 5.39 -2.26 -24.41
C HIS A 87 5.75 -3.72 -24.10
N ASP A 88 6.02 -4.05 -22.83
CA ASP A 88 6.54 -5.34 -22.39
C ASP A 88 5.59 -6.08 -21.44
N ILE A 89 4.36 -5.58 -21.22
CA ILE A 89 3.50 -6.02 -20.12
C ILE A 89 3.21 -7.53 -20.15
N THR A 90 2.95 -8.09 -21.34
CA THR A 90 2.75 -9.54 -21.51
C THR A 90 3.98 -10.35 -21.11
N ARG A 91 5.17 -9.88 -21.49
CA ARG A 91 6.44 -10.52 -21.13
C ARG A 91 6.72 -10.40 -19.63
N ILE A 92 6.47 -9.24 -19.04
CA ILE A 92 6.62 -9.01 -17.59
C ILE A 92 5.72 -9.98 -16.83
N ARG A 93 4.43 -10.04 -17.17
CA ARG A 93 3.45 -10.96 -16.56
C ARG A 93 3.88 -12.42 -16.62
N ALA A 94 4.36 -12.87 -17.77
CA ALA A 94 4.84 -14.24 -17.95
C ALA A 94 6.07 -14.59 -17.08
N ASN A 95 6.83 -13.59 -16.64
CA ASN A 95 8.02 -13.76 -15.80
C ASN A 95 7.81 -13.39 -14.34
N LEU A 96 6.60 -12.97 -13.94
CA LEU A 96 6.28 -12.68 -12.55
C LEU A 96 6.43 -13.95 -11.71
N ARG A 97 7.12 -13.81 -10.58
CA ARG A 97 7.28 -14.87 -9.59
C ARG A 97 6.51 -14.49 -8.35
N ALA A 98 5.81 -15.47 -7.77
CA ALA A 98 5.22 -15.27 -6.46
C ALA A 98 6.34 -14.89 -5.47
N PRO A 99 6.17 -13.81 -4.69
CA PRO A 99 7.14 -13.49 -3.66
C PRO A 99 7.16 -14.60 -2.61
N GLN A 100 8.32 -14.76 -1.97
CA GLN A 100 8.41 -15.60 -0.78
C GLN A 100 7.47 -15.02 0.26
N THR A 101 6.52 -15.83 0.73
CA THR A 101 5.55 -15.37 1.73
C THR A 101 6.21 -15.47 3.10
N PRO A 102 6.50 -14.35 3.78
CA PRO A 102 7.00 -14.40 5.14
C PRO A 102 5.95 -15.04 6.07
N PRO A 103 6.35 -15.50 7.27
CA PRO A 103 5.41 -15.98 8.28
C PRO A 103 4.28 -14.98 8.50
N ALA A 104 3.06 -15.48 8.71
CA ALA A 104 1.93 -14.62 8.99
C ALA A 104 2.24 -13.72 10.20
N PRO A 105 2.03 -12.39 10.11
CA PRO A 105 2.32 -11.49 11.21
C PRO A 105 1.48 -11.84 12.42
N GLY A 106 2.04 -11.65 13.61
CA GLY A 106 1.30 -11.76 14.86
C GLY A 106 0.16 -10.72 14.92
N GLN A 107 -0.80 -10.91 15.85
CA GLN A 107 -1.95 -10.01 15.93
C GLN A 107 -1.58 -8.53 16.13
N VAL A 108 -0.56 -8.24 16.95
CA VAL A 108 -0.05 -6.87 17.16
C VAL A 108 0.47 -6.26 15.87
N GLN A 109 1.31 -7.00 15.13
CA GLN A 109 1.89 -6.54 13.86
C GLN A 109 0.81 -6.32 12.80
N ARG A 110 -0.22 -7.18 12.78
CA ARG A 110 -1.36 -7.03 11.86
C ARG A 110 -2.17 -5.78 12.18
N THR A 111 -2.53 -5.55 13.44
CA THR A 111 -3.26 -4.34 13.86
C THR A 111 -2.43 -3.08 13.57
N GLN A 112 -1.12 -3.11 13.85
CA GLN A 112 -0.22 -2.00 13.54
C GLN A 112 -0.15 -1.68 12.05
N HIS A 113 -0.07 -2.70 11.18
CA HIS A 113 -0.05 -2.49 9.73
C HIS A 113 -1.37 -1.89 9.21
N VAL A 114 -2.51 -2.36 9.72
CA VAL A 114 -3.81 -1.81 9.33
C VAL A 114 -3.94 -0.36 9.80
N LEU A 115 -3.49 -0.05 11.02
CA LEU A 115 -3.46 1.31 11.55
C LEU A 115 -2.61 2.23 10.68
N GLU A 116 -1.36 1.85 10.39
CA GLU A 116 -0.44 2.63 9.54
C GLU A 116 -1.07 2.93 8.19
N ALA A 117 -1.70 1.95 7.54
CA ALA A 117 -2.36 2.15 6.26
C ALA A 117 -3.51 3.17 6.35
N HIS A 118 -4.32 3.13 7.41
CA HIS A 118 -5.41 4.08 7.61
C HIS A 118 -4.91 5.48 7.99
N GLN A 119 -3.83 5.58 8.76
CA GLN A 119 -3.18 6.85 9.06
C GLN A 119 -2.66 7.52 7.80
N ILE A 120 -1.98 6.77 6.91
CA ILE A 120 -1.52 7.30 5.62
C ILE A 120 -2.69 7.79 4.77
N LEU A 121 -3.79 7.03 4.69
CA LEU A 121 -4.98 7.49 3.96
C LEU A 121 -5.57 8.74 4.59
N SER A 122 -5.66 8.79 5.92
CA SER A 122 -6.16 9.92 6.70
C SER A 122 -5.33 11.18 6.46
N GLU A 123 -4.01 11.05 6.39
CA GLU A 123 -3.05 12.15 6.17
C GLU A 123 -3.02 12.63 4.72
N ALA A 124 -3.54 11.85 3.76
CA ALA A 124 -3.49 12.21 2.34
C ALA A 124 -4.27 13.50 2.02
N ASN A 125 -5.39 13.77 2.70
CA ASN A 125 -6.16 15.01 2.57
C ASN A 125 -7.23 15.17 3.68
N ASP A 126 -7.75 16.39 3.86
CA ASP A 126 -8.76 16.73 4.88
C ASP A 126 -10.07 15.93 4.77
N LYS A 127 -10.46 15.54 3.56
CA LYS A 127 -11.65 14.71 3.33
C LYS A 127 -11.42 13.32 3.93
N ASN A 128 -10.29 12.70 3.62
CA ASN A 128 -9.90 11.41 4.16
C ASN A 128 -9.69 11.47 5.68
N ALA A 129 -9.10 12.55 6.21
CA ALA A 129 -8.93 12.74 7.65
C ALA A 129 -10.27 12.62 8.41
N LYS A 130 -11.32 13.25 7.89
CA LYS A 130 -12.67 13.15 8.47
C LYS A 130 -13.24 11.74 8.35
N VAL A 131 -13.10 11.10 7.18
CA VAL A 131 -13.65 9.76 6.90
C VAL A 131 -12.99 8.68 7.76
N PHE A 132 -11.66 8.74 7.93
CA PHE A 132 -10.90 7.68 8.60
C PHE A 132 -10.65 7.93 10.09
N SER A 133 -10.87 9.15 10.61
CA SER A 133 -10.63 9.52 12.02
C SER A 133 -11.12 8.47 13.03
N ASN A 134 -12.38 8.08 12.97
CA ASN A 134 -12.98 7.10 13.90
C ASN A 134 -12.30 5.72 13.80
N VAL A 135 -11.92 5.30 12.59
CA VAL A 135 -11.26 4.01 12.35
C VAL A 135 -9.83 4.05 12.89
N VAL A 136 -9.12 5.16 12.68
CA VAL A 136 -7.77 5.38 13.22
C VAL A 136 -7.79 5.33 14.75
N THR A 137 -8.68 6.09 15.40
CA THR A 137 -8.78 6.08 16.87
C THR A 137 -9.12 4.69 17.41
N MET A 138 -10.06 3.98 16.80
CA MET A 138 -10.39 2.60 17.21
C MET A 138 -9.16 1.67 17.11
N LEU A 139 -8.40 1.76 16.01
CA LEU A 139 -7.23 0.93 15.78
C LEU A 139 -6.06 1.28 16.72
N GLU A 140 -5.93 2.55 17.11
CA GLU A 140 -4.97 3.01 18.13
C GLU A 140 -5.27 2.38 19.50
N ASP A 141 -6.52 2.44 19.93
CA ASP A 141 -6.98 1.82 21.19
C ASP A 141 -6.79 0.29 21.15
N GLU A 142 -7.19 -0.36 20.05
CA GLU A 142 -7.01 -1.80 19.86
C GLU A 142 -5.53 -2.20 19.93
N LEU A 143 -4.64 -1.43 19.27
CA LEU A 143 -3.21 -1.69 19.26
C LEU A 143 -2.62 -1.57 20.68
N ALA A 144 -3.00 -0.52 21.43
CA ALA A 144 -2.53 -0.28 22.77
C ALA A 144 -2.92 -1.45 23.71
N GLU A 145 -4.15 -1.93 23.64
CA GLU A 145 -4.61 -3.07 24.44
C GLU A 145 -3.86 -4.37 24.09
N LYS A 146 -3.68 -4.66 22.80
CA LYS A 146 -2.93 -5.86 22.39
C LYS A 146 -1.47 -5.82 22.80
N GLN A 147 -0.84 -4.65 22.78
CA GLN A 147 0.54 -4.48 23.25
C GLN A 147 0.66 -4.74 24.75
N LYS A 148 -0.28 -4.22 25.58
CA LYS A 148 -0.32 -4.50 27.02
C LYS A 148 -0.46 -5.99 27.33
N LEU A 149 -1.37 -6.67 26.63
CA LEU A 149 -1.58 -8.13 26.78
C LEU A 149 -0.33 -8.92 26.38
N ALA A 150 0.30 -8.57 25.26
CA ALA A 150 1.52 -9.24 24.79
C ALA A 150 2.72 -9.04 25.72
N GLN A 151 2.83 -7.88 26.39
CA GLN A 151 3.86 -7.62 27.40
C GLN A 151 3.59 -8.42 28.69
N SER A 152 2.33 -8.51 29.11
CA SER A 152 1.93 -9.26 30.30
C SER A 152 2.13 -10.77 30.14
N ALA A 153 1.92 -11.32 28.94
CA ALA A 153 2.13 -12.74 28.65
C ALA A 153 3.61 -13.17 28.54
N LYS A 154 4.54 -12.20 28.48
CA LYS A 154 6.00 -12.45 28.43
C LYS A 154 6.67 -12.39 29.80
N LYS A 155 5.92 -12.04 30.86
CA LYS A 155 6.39 -11.91 32.24
C LYS A 155 5.97 -13.12 33.06
#